data_AF-A0A972LIT7-F1
#
_entry.id   AF-A0A972LIT7-F1
#
_cell.length_a   1.000
_cell.length_b   1.000
_cell.length_c   1.000
_cell.angle_alpha   90.00
_cell.angle_beta   90.00
_cell.angle_gamma   90.00
#
_symmetry.space_group_name_H-M   'P 1'
#
loop_
_entity.id
_entity.type
_entity.pdbx_description
1 polymer ?
#
loop_
_entity_poly.entity_id
_entity_poly.type
_entity_poly.pdbx_seq_one_letter_code
_entity_poly.pdbx_strand_id
1 'polypeptide(L)'
;MGMEIGGHTMTHPNLPSATKDEALAEIRGCKSLLETQLEIEVSHFAYPNGGSVAHFDDKTKVLLRETGFQSATTSKAGKPGFESDLFELRRMRATENLSEMLWEF
;
A
#
# COMPACT_ATOMS: atom_id res chain seq x y z
N MET A 1 -21.27 -10.20 -5.29
CA MET A 1 -19.91 -9.74 -5.63
C MET A 1 -19.49 -8.73 -4.57
N GLY A 2 -18.27 -8.79 -4.05
CA GLY A 2 -17.81 -7.96 -2.92
C GLY A 2 -16.29 -8.02 -2.71
N MET A 3 -15.54 -8.29 -3.78
CA MET A 3 -14.08 -8.33 -3.79
C MET A 3 -13.55 -7.03 -4.36
N GLU A 4 -12.40 -6.59 -3.87
CA GLU A 4 -11.68 -5.42 -4.37
C GLU A 4 -10.27 -5.82 -4.82
N ILE A 5 -9.77 -5.19 -5.88
CA ILE A 5 -8.41 -5.36 -6.39
C ILE A 5 -7.67 -4.02 -6.28
N GLY A 6 -6.62 -3.99 -5.45
CA GLY A 6 -5.76 -2.83 -5.23
C GLY A 6 -4.41 -2.91 -5.94
N GLY A 7 -3.71 -1.78 -6.01
CA GLY A 7 -2.36 -1.70 -6.56
C GLY A 7 -1.28 -2.22 -5.60
N HIS A 8 -0.22 -2.81 -6.16
CA HIS A 8 0.92 -3.33 -5.39
C HIS A 8 2.24 -3.21 -6.14
N THR A 9 2.43 -2.10 -6.88
CA THR A 9 3.53 -1.86 -7.86
C THR A 9 3.50 -2.80 -9.06
N MET A 10 4.35 -2.54 -10.05
CA MET A 10 4.49 -3.38 -11.25
C MET A 10 5.42 -4.58 -11.00
N THR A 11 6.54 -4.34 -10.31
CA THR A 11 7.62 -5.32 -10.17
C THR A 11 8.06 -5.58 -8.72
N HIS A 12 7.29 -5.07 -7.74
CA HIS A 12 7.55 -5.22 -6.30
C HIS A 12 8.91 -4.62 -5.80
N PRO A 13 9.33 -3.43 -6.25
CA PRO A 13 10.56 -2.81 -5.76
C PRO A 13 10.37 -2.16 -4.38
N ASN A 14 11.50 -1.84 -3.75
CA ASN A 14 11.51 -0.94 -2.61
C ASN A 14 11.38 0.52 -3.06
N LEU A 15 10.17 1.09 -3.05
CA LEU A 15 9.88 2.41 -3.62
C LEU A 15 10.78 3.55 -3.09
N PRO A 16 11.10 3.67 -1.78
CA PRO A 16 12.00 4.72 -1.29
C PRO A 16 13.44 4.62 -1.79
N SER A 17 13.86 3.44 -2.28
CA SER A 17 15.20 3.23 -2.86
C SER A 17 15.26 3.53 -4.35
N ALA A 18 14.11 3.73 -5.00
CA ALA A 18 14.02 4.08 -6.41
C ALA A 18 14.13 5.58 -6.62
N THR A 19 14.49 6.00 -7.84
CA THR A 19 14.33 7.39 -8.24
C THR A 19 12.84 7.77 -8.28
N LYS A 20 12.55 9.07 -8.31
CA LYS A 20 11.16 9.56 -8.40
C LYS A 20 10.43 8.99 -9.62
N ASP A 21 11.10 8.96 -10.76
CA ASP A 21 10.49 8.53 -12.03
C ASP A 21 10.26 7.00 -12.05
N GLU A 22 11.19 6.22 -11.51
CA GLU A 22 11.01 4.77 -11.35
C GLU A 22 9.86 4.45 -10.39
N ALA A 23 9.82 5.08 -9.22
CA ALA A 23 8.72 4.90 -8.26
C ALA A 23 7.36 5.31 -8.87
N LEU A 24 7.32 6.40 -9.63
CA LEU A 24 6.10 6.85 -10.31
C LEU A 24 5.68 5.87 -11.41
N ALA A 25 6.61 5.34 -12.19
CA ALA A 25 6.32 4.34 -13.22
C ALA A 25 5.74 3.06 -12.61
N GLU A 26 6.29 2.61 -11.48
CA GLU A 26 5.80 1.45 -10.73
C GLU A 26 4.38 1.66 -10.17
N ILE A 27 4.14 2.81 -9.56
CA ILE A 27 2.84 3.16 -8.98
C ILE A 27 1.79 3.38 -10.07
N ARG A 28 2.07 4.25 -11.05
CA ARG A 28 1.11 4.57 -12.12
C ARG A 28 0.89 3.37 -13.04
N GLY A 29 1.96 2.63 -13.36
CA GLY A 29 1.91 1.48 -14.23
C GLY A 29 0.93 0.42 -13.71
N CYS A 30 1.00 0.07 -12.42
CA CYS A 30 0.13 -0.96 -11.86
C CYS A 30 -1.33 -0.51 -11.83
N LYS A 31 -1.60 0.75 -11.50
CA LYS A 31 -2.94 1.33 -11.53
C LYS A 31 -3.50 1.27 -12.96
N SER A 32 -2.78 1.84 -13.94
CA SER A 32 -3.23 1.88 -15.33
C SER A 32 -3.45 0.49 -15.93
N LEU A 33 -2.59 -0.47 -15.62
CA LEU A 33 -2.76 -1.85 -16.08
C LEU A 33 -4.04 -2.46 -15.49
N LEU A 34 -4.22 -2.39 -14.17
CA LEU A 34 -5.37 -2.97 -13.49
C LEU A 34 -6.68 -2.31 -13.95
N GLU A 35 -6.74 -0.98 -14.03
CA GLU A 35 -7.92 -0.26 -14.48
C GLU A 35 -8.29 -0.60 -15.93
N THR A 36 -7.29 -0.78 -16.80
CA THR A 36 -7.51 -1.20 -18.19
C THR A 36 -8.05 -2.63 -18.28
N GLN A 37 -7.51 -3.56 -17.49
CA GLN A 37 -7.88 -4.98 -17.57
C GLN A 37 -9.21 -5.28 -16.88
N LEU A 38 -9.54 -4.54 -15.83
CA LEU A 38 -10.70 -4.81 -14.98
C LEU A 38 -11.88 -3.87 -15.26
N GLU A 39 -11.66 -2.79 -16.02
CA GLU A 39 -12.67 -1.76 -16.32
C GLU A 39 -13.31 -1.15 -15.05
N ILE A 40 -12.52 -1.04 -13.97
CA ILE A 40 -12.91 -0.45 -12.69
C ILE A 40 -11.84 0.54 -12.23
N GLU A 41 -12.22 1.48 -11.36
CA GLU A 41 -11.26 2.33 -10.65
C GLU A 41 -10.48 1.49 -9.62
N VAL A 42 -9.16 1.71 -9.54
CA VAL A 42 -8.30 1.09 -8.52
C VAL A 42 -7.94 2.13 -7.46
N SER A 43 -8.64 2.11 -6.34
CA SER A 43 -8.58 3.19 -5.34
C SER A 43 -7.60 2.94 -4.20
N HIS A 44 -7.14 1.70 -3.98
CA HIS A 44 -6.35 1.33 -2.79
C HIS A 44 -5.02 0.68 -3.16
N PHE A 45 -4.00 0.91 -2.33
CA PHE A 45 -2.63 0.45 -2.55
C PHE A 45 -2.09 -0.36 -1.36
N ALA A 46 -1.10 -1.22 -1.60
CA ALA A 46 -0.29 -1.84 -0.54
C ALA A 46 1.20 -1.63 -0.85
N TYR A 47 1.98 -1.20 0.13
CA TYR A 47 3.43 -1.05 -0.05
C TYR A 47 4.14 -2.41 -0.08
N PRO A 48 5.02 -2.69 -1.07
CA PRO A 48 5.92 -3.84 -1.03
C PRO A 48 6.74 -3.83 0.25
N ASN A 49 6.72 -4.96 0.99
CA ASN A 49 7.48 -5.12 2.24
C ASN A 49 7.27 -4.00 3.28
N GLY A 50 6.10 -3.34 3.32
CA GLY A 50 5.84 -2.13 4.13
C GLY A 50 5.90 -2.26 5.67
N GLY A 51 6.69 -3.16 6.25
CA GLY A 51 6.83 -3.34 7.71
C GLY A 51 7.64 -2.26 8.41
N SER A 52 8.32 -1.39 7.67
CA SER A 52 9.19 -0.32 8.18
C SER A 52 9.14 0.91 7.27
N VAL A 53 9.49 2.07 7.82
CA VAL A 53 9.68 3.33 7.06
C VAL A 53 10.81 3.25 6.02
N ALA A 54 11.63 2.19 6.05
CA ALA A 54 12.57 1.90 4.97
C ALA A 54 11.87 1.45 3.67
N HIS A 55 10.58 1.10 3.75
CA HIS A 55 9.78 0.55 2.65
C HIS A 55 8.66 1.46 2.16
N PHE A 56 8.43 2.56 2.86
CA PHE A 56 7.55 3.64 2.45
C PHE A 56 7.98 4.92 3.18
N ASP A 57 7.89 6.05 2.50
CA ASP A 57 8.23 7.37 3.04
C ASP A 57 7.24 8.45 2.55
N ASP A 58 7.38 9.67 3.04
CA ASP A 58 6.50 10.78 2.65
C ASP A 58 6.52 11.06 1.14
N LYS A 59 7.63 10.79 0.46
CA LYS A 59 7.71 10.95 -1.00
C LYS A 59 6.80 9.95 -1.70
N THR A 60 6.86 8.67 -1.30
CA THR A 60 5.97 7.64 -1.86
C THR A 60 4.50 7.91 -1.55
N LYS A 61 4.19 8.44 -0.36
CA LYS A 61 2.83 8.87 -0.01
C LYS A 61 2.33 10.02 -0.91
N VAL A 62 3.20 10.97 -1.25
CA VAL A 62 2.86 12.05 -2.20
C VAL A 62 2.61 11.48 -3.59
N LEU A 63 3.47 10.59 -4.09
CA LEU A 63 3.28 9.96 -5.42
C LEU A 63 1.96 9.18 -5.52
N LEU A 64 1.56 8.48 -4.47
CA LEU A 64 0.27 7.79 -4.43
C LEU A 64 -0.92 8.75 -4.51
N ARG A 65 -0.87 9.88 -3.78
CA ARG A 65 -1.89 10.94 -3.87
C ARG A 65 -1.95 11.54 -5.28
N GLU A 66 -0.79 11.85 -5.87
CA GLU A 66 -0.68 12.42 -7.22
C GLU A 66 -1.19 11.46 -8.33
N THR A 67 -1.19 10.16 -8.07
CA THR A 67 -1.68 9.13 -9.00
C THR A 67 -3.14 8.75 -8.75
N GLY A 68 -3.82 9.39 -7.79
CA GLY A 68 -5.25 9.21 -7.55
C GLY A 68 -5.60 7.99 -6.69
N PHE A 69 -4.63 7.39 -5.98
CA PHE A 69 -4.97 6.45 -4.92
C PHE A 69 -5.62 7.19 -3.74
N GLN A 70 -6.53 6.53 -3.05
CA GLN A 70 -7.29 7.08 -1.92
C GLN A 70 -6.75 6.58 -0.57
N SER A 71 -6.09 5.41 -0.55
CA SER A 71 -5.46 4.86 0.65
C SER A 71 -4.28 3.94 0.31
N ALA A 72 -3.42 3.70 1.29
CA ALA A 72 -2.33 2.74 1.21
C ALA A 72 -2.10 2.02 2.54
N THR A 73 -1.98 0.69 2.46
CA THR A 73 -1.67 -0.15 3.61
C THR A 73 -0.19 -0.47 3.72
N THR A 74 0.27 -0.53 4.97
CA THR A 74 1.61 -0.96 5.37
C THR A 74 1.52 -2.36 5.98
N SER A 75 2.66 -2.97 6.29
CA SER A 75 2.72 -4.18 7.11
C SER A 75 3.14 -3.87 8.55
N LYS A 76 3.13 -2.60 8.97
CA LYS A 76 3.31 -2.23 10.38
C LYS A 76 2.14 -2.77 11.18
N ALA A 77 2.44 -3.45 12.28
CA ALA A 77 1.44 -3.92 13.22
C ALA A 77 0.67 -2.74 13.84
N GLY A 78 -0.64 -2.91 13.97
CA GLY A 78 -1.50 -1.98 14.68
C GLY A 78 -2.90 -1.90 14.10
N LYS A 79 -3.81 -1.36 14.90
CA LYS A 79 -5.19 -1.10 14.51
C LYS A 79 -5.29 0.32 13.94
N PRO A 80 -5.81 0.50 12.71
CA PRO A 80 -6.10 1.84 12.22
C PRO A 80 -7.22 2.48 13.06
N GLY A 81 -7.06 3.78 13.35
CA GLY A 81 -8.04 4.63 14.02
C GLY A 81 -8.53 5.75 13.11
N PHE A 82 -9.52 6.53 13.57
CA PHE A 82 -10.11 7.62 12.78
C PHE A 82 -9.12 8.70 12.35
N GLU A 83 -8.04 8.91 13.12
CA GLU A 83 -6.99 9.88 12.82
C GLU A 83 -5.77 9.27 12.10
N SER A 84 -5.86 8.02 11.65
CA SER A 84 -4.76 7.39 10.92
C SER A 84 -4.53 8.06 9.56
N ASP A 85 -3.26 8.22 9.20
CA ASP A 85 -2.89 8.61 7.84
C ASP A 85 -3.38 7.51 6.87
N LEU A 86 -4.27 7.88 5.95
CA LEU A 86 -4.83 6.96 4.96
C LEU A 86 -3.76 6.33 4.06
N PHE A 87 -2.57 6.93 3.96
CA PHE A 87 -1.44 6.41 3.20
C PHE A 87 -0.39 5.74 4.10
N GLU A 88 -0.73 5.49 5.37
CA GLU A 88 0.06 4.70 6.31
C GLU A 88 -0.85 3.80 7.17
N LEU A 89 -1.85 3.18 6.55
CA LEU A 89 -2.76 2.32 7.30
C LEU A 89 -2.02 1.08 7.80
N ARG A 90 -2.06 0.89 9.12
CA ARG A 90 -1.50 -0.29 9.78
C ARG A 90 -2.39 -1.50 9.56
N ARG A 91 -1.78 -2.69 9.61
CA ARG A 91 -2.50 -3.95 9.45
C ARG A 91 -2.24 -4.87 10.64
N MET A 92 -3.17 -5.80 10.84
CA MET A 92 -2.99 -6.92 11.76
C MET A 92 -2.52 -8.12 10.96
N ARG A 93 -1.42 -8.73 11.38
CA ARG A 93 -0.90 -9.93 10.72
C ARG A 93 -1.82 -11.11 11.02
N ALA A 94 -2.25 -11.82 9.97
CA ALA A 94 -2.86 -13.13 10.16
C ALA A 94 -1.77 -14.13 10.58
N THR A 95 -1.96 -14.76 11.73
CA THR A 95 -1.10 -15.80 12.29
C THR A 95 -1.95 -17.03 12.61
N GLU A 96 -1.31 -18.20 12.66
CA GLU A 96 -1.94 -19.45 13.07
C GLU A 96 -2.28 -19.45 14.57
N ASN A 97 -1.66 -18.56 15.37
CA ASN A 97 -1.86 -18.48 16.81
C ASN A 97 -2.47 -17.13 17.24
N LEU A 98 -3.71 -17.17 17.76
CA LEU A 98 -4.40 -15.99 18.29
C LEU A 98 -3.62 -15.24 19.38
N SER A 99 -2.78 -15.94 20.16
CA SER A 99 -1.97 -15.28 21.18
C SER A 99 -0.91 -14.36 20.56
N GLU A 100 -0.26 -14.77 19.46
CA GLU A 100 0.69 -13.93 18.73
C GLU A 100 0.01 -12.68 18.15
N MET A 101 -1.26 -12.79 17.74
CA MET A 101 -2.02 -11.64 17.26
C MET A 101 -2.30 -10.62 18.36
N LEU A 102 -2.56 -11.07 19.60
CA LEU A 102 -2.96 -10.20 20.72
C LEU A 102 -1.80 -9.44 21.37
N TRP A 103 -0.56 -9.95 21.26
CA TRP A 103 0.62 -9.36 21.89
C TRP A 103 1.32 -8.28 21.05
N GLU A 104 0.87 -8.01 19.82
CA GLU A 104 1.42 -6.96 18.95
C GLU A 104 0.74 -5.57 19.11
N PHE A 105 -0.11 -5.39 20.14
CA PHE A 105 -0.83 -4.14 20.45
C PHE A 105 -0.44 -3.53 21.79
#